data_AF-A0A353RM70-F1
#
_entry.id   AF-A0A353RM70-F1
#
_cell.length_a   1.000
_cell.length_b   1.000
_cell.length_c   1.000
_cell.angle_alpha   90.00
_cell.angle_beta   90.00
_cell.angle_gamma   90.00
#
_symmetry.space_group_name_H-M   'P 1'
#
loop_
_entity.id
_entity.type
_entity.pdbx_description
1 polymer ?
#
loop_
_entity_poly.entity_id
_entity_poly.type
_entity_poly.pdbx_seq_one_letter_code
_entity_poly.pdbx_strand_id
1 'polypeptide(L)'
;MASLLKFWITDKNASNKRVILYVDDIDRCSETKMIAIIDSLRTVLENETIRKRLIVICSAEVEKLKLGIEYKYKTLFDNQQKNNGELKKIANEQLDKIFITGISLSPLTINQQIEFLNKLAMGESSSETKVVIEQDFGTNKTSLKDQDTSKTDTKILSNKEIVVLISKYIKEKNSKLTPRKIRIIYYRILLANNIISFIGESKIITENITEAIFDLSCDDEIGTQLIEEQNCIVKMVVPYWTEGKT
;
A
#
# COMPACT_ATOMS: atom_id res chain seq x y z
N MET A 1 -5.13 13.75 33.36
CA MET A 1 -4.65 14.48 32.16
C MET A 1 -4.73 15.99 32.31
N ALA A 2 -5.88 16.59 32.64
CA ALA A 2 -6.03 18.04 32.77
C ALA A 2 -5.05 18.70 33.77
N SER A 3 -4.87 18.11 34.96
CA SER A 3 -3.93 18.63 35.97
C SER A 3 -2.46 18.60 35.49
N LEU A 4 -2.09 17.55 34.72
CA LEU A 4 -0.75 17.42 34.14
C LEU A 4 -0.51 18.47 33.05
N LEU A 5 -1.48 18.65 32.14
CA LEU A 5 -1.40 19.68 31.10
C LEU A 5 -1.38 21.09 31.69
N LYS A 6 -2.12 21.32 32.79
CA LYS A 6 -2.10 22.60 33.52
C LYS A 6 -0.76 22.87 34.21
N PHE A 7 -0.11 21.82 34.72
CA PHE A 7 1.24 21.91 35.27
C PHE A 7 2.27 22.27 34.18
N TRP A 8 2.18 21.61 33.02
CA TRP A 8 3.09 21.85 31.89
C TRP A 8 2.86 23.21 31.22
N ILE A 9 1.59 23.60 31.04
CA ILE A 9 1.20 24.86 30.42
C ILE A 9 0.21 25.57 31.36
N THR A 10 0.70 26.57 32.07
CA THR A 10 -0.14 27.38 32.97
C THR A 10 -1.16 28.21 32.18
N ASP A 11 -2.23 28.67 32.85
CA ASP A 11 -3.29 29.47 32.20
C ASP A 11 -2.75 30.73 31.49
N LYS A 12 -1.70 31.36 32.04
CA LYS A 12 -1.03 32.52 31.45
C LYS A 12 -0.35 32.21 30.10
N ASN A 13 0.09 30.97 29.91
CA ASN A 13 0.86 30.55 28.74
C ASN A 13 0.02 29.78 27.71
N ALA A 14 -1.23 29.44 28.04
CA ALA A 14 -2.10 28.62 27.18
C ALA A 14 -2.49 29.31 25.85
N SER A 15 -2.33 30.63 25.74
CA SER A 15 -2.53 31.36 24.48
C SER A 15 -1.37 31.14 23.50
N ASN A 16 -0.14 30.93 24.00
CA ASN A 16 1.08 30.98 23.19
C ASN A 16 1.80 29.63 23.10
N LYS A 17 1.48 28.69 23.99
CA LYS A 17 2.08 27.36 24.03
C LYS A 17 0.99 26.30 24.02
N ARG A 18 1.18 25.27 23.19
CA ARG A 18 0.33 24.09 23.11
C ARG A 18 1.17 22.85 22.93
N VAL A 19 0.71 21.74 23.49
CA VAL A 19 1.23 20.39 23.23
C VAL A 19 0.58 19.87 21.96
N ILE A 20 1.38 19.28 21.07
CA ILE A 20 0.89 18.57 19.90
C ILE A 20 0.95 17.07 20.22
N LEU A 21 -0.19 16.39 20.13
CA LEU A 21 -0.29 14.95 20.15
C LEU A 21 -0.50 14.47 18.72
N TYR A 22 0.53 13.87 18.14
CA TYR A 22 0.46 13.23 16.83
C TYR A 22 0.13 11.74 17.01
N VAL A 23 -0.94 11.29 16.37
CA VAL A 23 -1.41 9.90 16.37
C VAL A 23 -1.30 9.37 14.95
N ASP A 24 -0.43 8.38 14.75
CA ASP A 24 -0.22 7.74 13.45
C ASP A 24 -0.83 6.34 13.39
N ASP A 25 -0.94 5.80 12.17
CA ASP A 25 -1.30 4.40 11.91
C ASP A 25 -2.64 3.95 12.56
N ILE A 26 -3.57 4.88 12.79
CA ILE A 26 -4.86 4.56 13.42
C ILE A 26 -5.69 3.63 12.54
N ASP A 27 -5.45 3.66 11.23
CA ASP A 27 -6.09 2.88 10.20
C ASP A 27 -5.56 1.43 10.08
N ARG A 28 -4.58 1.05 10.93
CA ARG A 28 -4.17 -0.34 11.15
C ARG A 28 -5.06 -1.08 12.16
N CYS A 29 -5.88 -0.34 12.91
CA CYS A 29 -6.85 -0.93 13.83
C CYS A 29 -8.07 -1.46 13.07
N SER A 30 -8.85 -2.35 13.73
CA SER A 30 -10.19 -2.67 13.25
C SER A 30 -11.06 -1.42 13.22
N GLU A 31 -12.05 -1.40 12.34
CA GLU A 31 -12.93 -0.26 12.11
C GLU A 31 -13.58 0.23 13.40
N THR A 32 -14.08 -0.70 14.22
CA THR A 32 -14.69 -0.40 15.52
C THR A 32 -13.72 0.25 16.51
N LYS A 33 -12.48 -0.23 16.56
CA LYS A 33 -11.44 0.31 17.46
C LYS A 33 -10.99 1.69 17.00
N MET A 34 -10.79 1.86 15.70
CA MET A 34 -10.43 3.15 15.10
C MET A 34 -11.45 4.24 15.45
N ILE A 35 -12.75 3.95 15.30
CA ILE A 35 -13.81 4.91 15.69
C ILE A 35 -13.81 5.16 17.20
N ALA A 36 -13.66 4.12 18.03
CA ALA A 36 -13.61 4.30 19.48
C ALA A 36 -12.42 5.17 19.96
N ILE A 37 -11.25 5.02 19.34
CA ILE A 37 -10.07 5.86 19.63
C ILE A 37 -10.37 7.32 19.27
N ILE A 38 -10.93 7.56 18.08
CA ILE A 38 -11.25 8.92 17.62
C ILE A 38 -12.29 9.57 18.51
N ASP A 39 -13.37 8.87 18.84
CA ASP A 39 -14.40 9.36 19.74
C ASP A 39 -13.80 9.70 21.11
N SER A 40 -12.92 8.84 21.64
CA SER A 40 -12.25 9.09 22.91
C SER A 40 -11.36 10.34 22.88
N LEU A 41 -10.58 10.53 21.81
CA LEU A 41 -9.76 11.73 21.61
C LEU A 41 -10.62 12.98 21.52
N ARG A 42 -11.75 12.90 20.80
CA ARG A 42 -12.71 14.00 20.68
C ARG A 42 -13.32 14.36 22.03
N THR A 43 -13.78 13.38 22.81
CA THR A 43 -14.34 13.60 24.15
C THR A 43 -13.33 14.27 25.09
N VAL A 44 -12.04 13.90 25.02
CA VAL A 44 -11.00 14.57 25.81
C VAL A 44 -10.88 16.07 25.46
N LEU A 45 -11.09 16.43 24.19
CA LEU A 45 -11.03 17.81 23.70
C LEU A 45 -12.30 18.64 24.01
N GLU A 46 -13.39 18.02 24.48
CA GLU A 46 -14.57 18.76 24.96
C GLU A 46 -14.25 19.57 26.23
N ASN A 47 -13.23 19.15 27.00
CA ASN A 47 -12.77 19.92 28.14
C ASN A 47 -12.02 21.19 27.71
N GLU A 48 -12.63 22.35 27.96
CA GLU A 48 -12.07 23.69 27.70
C GLU A 48 -10.61 23.87 28.15
N THR A 49 -10.27 23.32 29.31
CA THR A 49 -8.94 23.47 29.91
C THR A 49 -7.89 22.71 29.10
N ILE A 50 -8.25 21.52 28.62
CA ILE A 50 -7.41 20.67 27.77
C ILE A 50 -7.31 21.27 26.37
N ARG A 51 -8.45 21.66 25.76
CA ARG A 51 -8.50 22.17 24.38
C ARG A 51 -7.67 23.42 24.16
N LYS A 52 -7.56 24.29 25.17
CA LYS A 52 -6.68 25.48 25.10
C LYS A 52 -5.18 25.11 25.01
N ARG A 53 -4.80 23.89 25.39
CA ARG A 53 -3.41 23.46 25.60
C ARG A 53 -2.99 22.29 24.73
N LEU A 54 -3.92 21.55 24.15
CA LEU A 54 -3.66 20.33 23.40
C LEU A 54 -4.20 20.49 21.97
N ILE A 55 -3.36 20.19 20.99
CA ILE A 55 -3.75 19.99 19.60
C ILE A 55 -3.52 18.51 19.29
N VAL A 56 -4.54 17.85 18.76
CA VAL A 56 -4.44 16.45 18.31
C VAL A 56 -4.39 16.46 16.79
N ILE A 57 -3.38 15.78 16.24
CA ILE A 57 -3.23 15.56 14.79
C ILE A 57 -3.29 14.06 14.57
N CYS A 58 -4.20 13.60 13.73
CA CYS A 58 -4.35 12.19 13.39
C CYS A 58 -4.00 11.97 11.92
N SER A 59 -3.16 10.98 11.65
CA SER A 59 -2.94 10.40 10.32
C SER A 59 -3.86 9.19 10.17
N ALA A 60 -4.76 9.22 9.18
CA ALA A 60 -5.78 8.20 8.98
C ALA A 60 -6.22 8.09 7.52
N GLU A 61 -6.58 6.89 7.07
CA GLU A 61 -7.24 6.68 5.79
C GLU A 61 -8.74 7.03 5.89
N VAL A 62 -9.15 8.08 5.18
CA VAL A 62 -10.53 8.60 5.20
C VAL A 62 -11.56 7.54 4.81
N GLU A 63 -11.27 6.69 3.83
CA GLU A 63 -12.22 5.67 3.37
C GLU A 63 -12.46 4.58 4.42
N LYS A 64 -11.42 4.13 5.14
CA LYS A 64 -11.58 3.20 6.25
C LYS A 64 -12.36 3.82 7.42
N LEU A 65 -12.17 5.12 7.67
CA LEU A 65 -12.98 5.84 8.65
C LEU A 65 -14.45 5.90 8.27
N LYS A 66 -14.76 6.22 7.00
CA LYS A 66 -16.14 6.18 6.50
C LYS A 66 -16.76 4.81 6.71
N LEU A 67 -16.07 3.75 6.31
CA LEU A 67 -16.52 2.37 6.50
C LEU A 67 -16.78 2.04 7.97
N GLY A 68 -15.91 2.47 8.89
CA GLY A 68 -16.11 2.26 10.32
C GLY A 68 -17.29 3.03 10.90
N ILE A 69 -17.54 4.24 10.42
CA ILE A 69 -18.74 5.01 10.77
C ILE A 69 -19.98 4.29 10.20
N GLU A 70 -19.98 3.94 8.92
CA GLU A 70 -21.07 3.20 8.28
C GLU A 70 -21.40 1.93 9.06
N TYR A 71 -20.39 1.15 9.47
CA TYR A 71 -20.56 -0.04 10.29
C TYR A 71 -21.19 0.26 11.66
N LYS A 72 -20.73 1.30 12.35
CA LYS A 72 -21.27 1.72 13.66
C LYS A 72 -22.76 2.09 13.57
N TYR A 73 -23.15 2.76 12.48
CA TYR A 73 -24.53 3.22 12.29
C TYR A 73 -25.42 2.21 11.56
N LYS A 74 -24.86 1.18 10.93
CA LYS A 74 -25.60 0.15 10.16
C LYS A 74 -26.77 -0.45 10.94
N THR A 75 -26.55 -0.78 12.21
CA THR A 75 -27.56 -1.37 13.11
C THR A 75 -28.81 -0.51 13.30
N LEU A 76 -28.71 0.80 13.09
CA LEU A 76 -29.83 1.73 13.19
C LEU A 76 -30.71 1.74 11.92
N PHE A 77 -30.24 1.14 10.82
CA PHE A 77 -30.88 1.16 9.49
C PHE A 77 -31.13 -0.24 8.89
N ASP A 78 -30.97 -1.31 9.68
CA ASP A 78 -31.03 -2.72 9.22
C ASP A 78 -32.33 -3.14 8.52
N ASN A 79 -33.42 -2.36 8.63
CA ASN A 79 -34.72 -2.70 8.05
C ASN A 79 -34.97 -2.17 6.63
N GLN A 80 -34.02 -1.49 5.97
CA GLN A 80 -34.26 -0.90 4.64
C GLN A 80 -33.05 -1.07 3.72
N GLN A 81 -33.07 -2.08 2.85
CA GLN A 81 -32.06 -2.34 1.80
C GLN A 81 -31.86 -1.18 0.79
N LYS A 82 -32.66 -0.10 0.86
CA LYS A 82 -32.55 1.10 0.01
C LYS A 82 -31.67 2.22 0.59
N ASN A 83 -31.06 2.07 1.76
CA ASN A 83 -30.47 3.20 2.51
C ASN A 83 -28.93 3.37 2.41
N ASN A 84 -28.26 2.69 1.48
CA ASN A 84 -26.79 2.84 1.31
C ASN A 84 -26.34 4.28 1.02
N GLY A 85 -27.17 5.08 0.32
CA GLY A 85 -26.89 6.49 0.08
C GLY A 85 -26.97 7.35 1.35
N GLU A 86 -27.91 7.04 2.24
CA GLU A 86 -28.08 7.76 3.51
C GLU A 86 -26.95 7.45 4.49
N LEU A 87 -26.51 6.19 4.56
CA LEU A 87 -25.36 5.79 5.38
C LEU A 87 -24.08 6.55 4.98
N LYS A 88 -23.80 6.67 3.68
CA LYS A 88 -22.67 7.46 3.17
C LYS A 88 -22.78 8.94 3.53
N LYS A 89 -23.98 9.50 3.45
CA LYS A 89 -24.23 10.90 3.84
C LYS A 89 -23.95 11.11 5.33
N ILE A 90 -24.47 10.22 6.18
CA ILE A 90 -24.22 10.24 7.63
C ILE A 90 -22.72 10.11 7.91
N ALA A 91 -22.01 9.22 7.21
CA ALA A 91 -20.58 9.06 7.39
C ALA A 91 -19.81 10.36 7.13
N ASN A 92 -20.13 11.08 6.05
CA ASN A 92 -19.52 12.38 5.76
C ASN A 92 -19.87 13.43 6.83
N GLU A 93 -21.14 13.52 7.23
CA GLU A 93 -21.55 14.46 8.29
C GLU A 93 -20.87 14.19 9.63
N GLN A 94 -20.61 12.91 9.96
CA GLN A 94 -19.89 12.55 11.17
C GLN A 94 -18.40 12.90 11.07
N LEU A 95 -17.77 12.73 9.91
CA LEU A 95 -16.40 13.18 9.69
C LEU A 95 -16.26 14.70 9.88
N ASP A 96 -17.18 15.49 9.32
CA ASP A 96 -17.21 16.95 9.48
C ASP A 96 -17.40 17.37 10.95
N LYS A 97 -18.11 16.56 11.75
CA LYS A 97 -18.27 16.78 13.18
C LYS A 97 -17.01 16.41 13.98
N ILE A 98 -16.30 15.37 13.58
CA ILE A 98 -15.12 14.86 14.28
C ILE A 98 -13.91 15.77 14.05
N PHE A 99 -13.68 16.17 12.79
CA PHE A 99 -12.49 16.89 12.40
C PHE A 99 -12.81 18.35 12.09
N ILE A 100 -12.03 19.26 12.69
CA ILE A 100 -12.14 20.71 12.40
C ILE A 100 -11.57 21.01 11.01
N THR A 101 -10.53 20.29 10.60
CA THR A 101 -9.87 20.42 9.30
C THR A 101 -9.11 19.15 8.97
N GLY A 102 -8.90 18.90 7.67
CA GLY A 102 -8.10 17.78 7.16
C GLY A 102 -7.19 18.23 6.04
N ILE A 103 -5.99 17.66 5.98
CA ILE A 103 -5.05 17.85 4.87
C ILE A 103 -4.96 16.52 4.12
N SER A 104 -5.18 16.55 2.82
CA SER A 104 -5.04 15.39 1.95
C SER A 104 -4.06 15.68 0.82
N LEU A 105 -3.40 14.62 0.35
CA LEU A 105 -2.58 14.69 -0.84
C LEU A 105 -3.45 14.39 -2.07
N SER A 106 -3.29 15.20 -3.11
CA SER A 106 -3.94 14.93 -4.40
C SER A 106 -3.45 13.60 -4.99
N PRO A 107 -4.31 12.86 -5.71
CA PRO A 107 -3.89 11.70 -6.46
C PRO A 107 -2.77 12.02 -7.46
N LEU A 108 -1.87 11.06 -7.68
CA LEU A 108 -0.81 11.22 -8.67
C LEU A 108 -1.38 11.22 -10.09
N THR A 109 -0.96 12.22 -10.88
CA THR A 109 -1.15 12.21 -12.33
C THR A 109 -0.33 11.10 -12.99
N ILE A 110 -0.74 10.65 -14.19
CA ILE A 110 0.00 9.62 -14.95
C ILE A 110 1.49 9.96 -15.08
N ASN A 111 1.81 11.23 -15.37
CA ASN A 111 3.20 11.68 -15.50
C ASN A 111 3.98 11.56 -14.19
N GLN A 112 3.36 11.91 -13.06
CA GLN A 112 3.99 11.76 -11.74
C GLN A 112 4.13 10.29 -11.33
N GLN A 113 3.20 9.42 -11.72
CA GLN A 113 3.32 7.98 -11.50
C GLN A 113 4.51 7.40 -12.27
N ILE A 114 4.68 7.79 -13.54
CA ILE A 114 5.81 7.39 -14.38
C ILE A 114 7.12 7.98 -13.83
N GLU A 115 7.13 9.24 -13.41
CA GLU A 115 8.29 9.87 -12.79
C GLU A 115 8.73 9.13 -11.52
N PHE A 116 7.77 8.78 -10.66
CA PHE A 116 8.03 8.00 -9.45
C PHE A 116 8.60 6.61 -9.77
N LEU A 117 8.04 5.93 -10.76
CA LEU A 117 8.52 4.63 -11.23
C LEU A 117 9.96 4.70 -11.76
N ASN A 118 10.29 5.72 -12.56
CA ASN A 118 11.65 5.94 -13.04
C ASN A 118 12.62 6.17 -11.87
N LYS A 119 12.25 7.02 -10.90
CA LYS A 119 13.06 7.26 -9.70
C LYS A 119 13.29 6.00 -8.88
N LEU A 120 12.27 5.15 -8.77
CA LEU A 120 12.37 3.86 -8.07
C LEU A 120 13.43 2.95 -8.73
N ALA A 121 13.37 2.78 -10.05
CA ALA A 121 14.30 1.93 -10.79
C ALA A 121 15.73 2.47 -10.83
N MET A 122 15.91 3.80 -10.89
CA MET A 122 17.24 4.43 -10.88
C MET A 122 17.92 4.36 -9.51
N GLY A 123 17.15 4.47 -8.42
CA GLY A 123 17.67 4.33 -7.05
C GLY A 123 18.28 2.95 -6.77
N GLU A 124 17.83 1.92 -7.49
CA GLU A 124 18.37 0.55 -7.37
C GLU A 124 19.59 0.32 -8.25
N SER A 125 19.70 1.00 -9.40
CA SER A 125 20.88 0.88 -10.27
C SER A 125 22.18 1.43 -9.67
N SER A 126 22.11 2.27 -8.63
CA SER A 126 23.28 2.70 -7.86
C SER A 126 23.68 1.73 -6.72
N SER A 127 22.89 0.67 -6.50
CA SER A 127 23.18 -0.39 -5.54
C SER A 127 23.28 -1.72 -6.29
N GLU A 128 24.36 -1.92 -7.04
CA GLU A 128 24.76 -3.25 -7.53
C GLU A 128 25.04 -4.16 -6.32
N THR A 129 23.97 -4.65 -5.69
CA THR A 129 24.06 -5.71 -4.70
C THR A 129 24.36 -6.96 -5.49
N LYS A 130 25.64 -7.34 -5.55
CA LYS A 130 26.03 -8.72 -5.83
C LYS A 130 25.23 -9.58 -4.85
N VAL A 131 24.19 -10.22 -5.33
CA VAL A 131 23.49 -11.26 -4.58
C VAL A 131 24.50 -12.40 -4.46
N VAL A 132 25.27 -12.38 -3.38
CA VAL A 132 26.02 -13.54 -2.93
C VAL A 132 24.97 -14.51 -2.43
N ILE A 133 24.58 -15.44 -3.29
CA ILE A 133 23.84 -16.63 -2.88
C ILE A 133 24.85 -17.44 -2.07
N GLU A 134 24.84 -17.29 -0.75
CA GLU A 134 25.48 -18.27 0.13
C GLU A 134 24.72 -19.59 -0.06
N GLN A 135 25.38 -20.52 -0.75
CA GLN A 135 24.94 -21.89 -0.90
C GLN A 135 25.04 -22.60 0.46
N ASP A 136 23.97 -22.57 1.23
CA ASP A 136 23.78 -23.53 2.33
C ASP A 136 23.21 -24.82 1.74
N PHE A 137 24.09 -25.66 1.19
CA PHE A 137 23.76 -27.03 0.80
C PHE A 137 24.37 -28.00 1.80
N GLY A 138 23.50 -28.48 2.70
CA GLY A 138 23.74 -29.66 3.51
C GLY A 138 24.26 -30.81 2.65
N THR A 139 25.43 -31.29 3.04
CA THR A 139 26.04 -32.60 2.82
C THR A 139 25.32 -33.51 1.81
N ASN A 140 25.85 -33.57 0.58
CA ASN A 140 26.16 -34.84 -0.09
C ASN A 140 27.21 -34.59 -1.18
N LYS A 141 28.41 -35.15 -0.94
CA LYS A 141 29.53 -35.22 -1.88
C LYS A 141 29.14 -36.03 -3.12
N THR A 142 29.01 -35.36 -4.25
CA THR A 142 29.40 -35.93 -5.55
C THR A 142 30.21 -34.88 -6.30
N SER A 143 31.50 -35.19 -6.42
CA SER A 143 32.51 -34.44 -7.15
C SER A 143 32.14 -34.30 -8.63
N LEU A 144 31.99 -33.07 -9.11
CA LEU A 144 32.14 -32.73 -10.52
C LEU A 144 33.29 -31.74 -10.64
N LYS A 145 34.48 -32.30 -10.92
CA LYS A 145 35.60 -31.55 -11.47
C LYS A 145 35.42 -31.49 -12.99
N ASP A 146 35.62 -30.27 -13.47
CA ASP A 146 36.05 -29.87 -14.81
C ASP A 146 35.06 -29.95 -15.99
N GLN A 147 35.08 -28.82 -16.71
CA GLN A 147 34.51 -28.51 -18.02
C GLN A 147 33.04 -28.03 -17.92
N ASP A 148 32.67 -26.83 -18.37
CA ASP A 148 33.15 -26.13 -19.55
C ASP A 148 32.86 -24.62 -19.47
N THR A 149 33.71 -23.86 -20.15
CA THR A 149 33.59 -22.43 -20.40
C THR A 149 32.46 -22.19 -21.42
N SER A 150 31.24 -21.96 -20.97
CA SER A 150 30.20 -21.33 -21.81
C SER A 150 29.48 -20.23 -21.05
N LYS A 151 29.78 -18.98 -21.42
CA LYS A 151 28.90 -17.84 -21.18
C LYS A 151 27.57 -18.12 -21.90
N THR A 152 26.57 -18.57 -21.17
CA THR A 152 25.18 -18.57 -21.64
C THR A 152 24.54 -17.29 -21.16
N ASP A 153 24.32 -16.36 -22.08
CA ASP A 153 23.66 -15.08 -21.86
C ASP A 153 22.22 -15.30 -21.36
N THR A 154 22.03 -15.41 -20.04
CA THR A 154 20.71 -15.34 -19.40
C THR A 154 20.13 -13.96 -19.65
N LYS A 155 19.14 -13.87 -20.55
CA LYS A 155 18.50 -12.61 -20.97
C LYS A 155 17.50 -12.14 -19.89
N ILE A 156 18.03 -11.60 -18.80
CA ILE A 156 17.28 -10.98 -17.71
C ILE A 156 16.74 -9.63 -18.20
N LEU A 157 15.44 -9.37 -17.99
CA LEU A 157 14.85 -8.08 -18.33
C LEU A 157 15.51 -6.98 -17.49
N SER A 158 16.06 -5.95 -18.14
CA SER A 158 16.68 -4.83 -17.44
C SER A 158 15.65 -3.98 -16.70
N ASN A 159 16.08 -3.27 -15.66
CA ASN A 159 15.22 -2.33 -14.94
C ASN A 159 14.55 -1.30 -15.87
N LYS A 160 15.23 -0.91 -16.96
CA LYS A 160 14.67 0.01 -17.97
C LYS A 160 13.51 -0.61 -18.72
N GLU A 161 13.63 -1.87 -19.13
CA GLU A 161 12.57 -2.59 -19.85
C GLU A 161 11.35 -2.85 -18.94
N ILE A 162 11.57 -3.20 -17.66
CA ILE A 162 10.50 -3.32 -16.66
C ILE A 162 9.72 -2.00 -16.52
N VAL A 163 10.44 -0.88 -16.43
CA VAL A 163 9.82 0.45 -16.35
C VAL A 163 8.99 0.78 -17.58
N VAL A 164 9.47 0.42 -18.79
CA VAL A 164 8.73 0.63 -20.04
C VAL A 164 7.42 -0.17 -20.04
N LEU A 165 7.46 -1.44 -19.64
CA LEU A 165 6.28 -2.28 -19.56
C LEU A 165 5.25 -1.72 -18.56
N ILE A 166 5.66 -1.42 -17.33
CA ILE A 166 4.74 -0.86 -16.33
C ILE A 166 4.19 0.49 -16.80
N SER A 167 5.01 1.34 -17.42
CA SER A 167 4.57 2.64 -17.95
C SER A 167 3.53 2.51 -19.07
N LYS A 168 3.64 1.47 -19.91
CA LYS A 168 2.63 1.12 -20.93
C LYS A 168 1.28 0.86 -20.26
N TYR A 169 1.24 -0.05 -19.28
CA TYR A 169 0.00 -0.41 -18.58
C TYR A 169 -0.61 0.75 -17.78
N ILE A 170 0.20 1.58 -17.10
CA ILE A 170 -0.29 2.78 -16.40
C ILE A 170 -1.04 3.72 -17.36
N LYS A 171 -0.52 3.90 -18.58
CA LYS A 171 -1.14 4.77 -19.60
C LYS A 171 -2.39 4.15 -20.20
N GLU A 172 -2.33 2.87 -20.57
CA GLU A 172 -3.44 2.17 -21.23
C GLU A 172 -4.66 2.03 -20.32
N LYS A 173 -4.44 1.66 -19.05
CA LYS A 173 -5.53 1.43 -18.07
C LYS A 173 -5.95 2.70 -17.32
N ASN A 174 -5.25 3.82 -17.52
CA ASN A 174 -5.48 5.09 -16.83
C ASN A 174 -5.61 4.90 -15.29
N SER A 175 -4.83 3.98 -14.74
CA SER A 175 -4.95 3.55 -13.35
C SER A 175 -4.49 4.66 -12.40
N LYS A 176 -5.28 4.94 -11.36
CA LYS A 176 -4.92 5.90 -10.31
C LYS A 176 -4.13 5.19 -9.21
N LEU A 177 -2.83 4.99 -9.44
CA LEU A 177 -1.97 4.26 -8.51
C LEU A 177 -1.34 5.19 -7.47
N THR A 178 -1.23 4.71 -6.23
CA THR A 178 -0.46 5.36 -5.16
C THR A 178 1.03 5.00 -5.27
N PRO A 179 1.96 5.80 -4.70
CA PRO A 179 3.38 5.45 -4.66
C PRO A 179 3.64 4.04 -4.12
N ARG A 180 2.90 3.64 -3.08
CA ARG A 180 2.99 2.30 -2.48
C ARG A 180 2.57 1.21 -3.46
N LYS A 181 1.47 1.41 -4.20
CA LYS A 181 0.97 0.44 -5.19
C LYS A 181 1.96 0.30 -6.35
N ILE A 182 2.51 1.40 -6.87
CA ILE A 182 3.56 1.39 -7.91
C ILE A 182 4.77 0.58 -7.44
N ARG A 183 5.24 0.83 -6.21
CA ARG A 183 6.36 0.10 -5.61
C ARG A 183 6.09 -1.40 -5.51
N ILE A 184 4.90 -1.79 -5.07
CA ILE A 184 4.49 -3.21 -4.98
C ILE A 184 4.51 -3.87 -6.36
N ILE A 185 3.90 -3.24 -7.36
CA ILE A 185 3.86 -3.74 -8.74
C ILE A 185 5.28 -3.94 -9.28
N TYR A 186 6.14 -2.92 -9.14
CA TYR A 186 7.52 -2.98 -9.58
C TYR A 186 8.27 -4.17 -8.96
N TYR A 187 8.20 -4.33 -7.64
CA TYR A 187 8.90 -5.43 -6.96
C TYR A 187 8.34 -6.81 -7.27
N ARG A 188 7.03 -6.93 -7.52
CA ARG A 188 6.42 -8.19 -7.96
C ARG A 188 6.90 -8.61 -9.33
N ILE A 189 6.98 -7.66 -10.26
CA ILE A 189 7.50 -7.91 -11.61
C ILE A 189 9.00 -8.23 -11.56
N LEU A 190 9.78 -7.51 -10.73
CA LEU A 190 11.19 -7.81 -10.51
C LEU A 190 11.40 -9.21 -9.91
N LEU A 191 10.61 -9.59 -8.92
CA LEU A 191 10.64 -10.92 -8.33
C LEU A 191 10.27 -12.00 -9.35
N ALA A 192 9.22 -11.78 -10.15
CA ALA A 192 8.83 -12.70 -11.22
C ALA A 192 9.95 -12.87 -12.25
N ASN A 193 10.58 -11.76 -12.66
CA ASN A 193 11.73 -11.76 -13.56
C ASN A 193 12.89 -12.62 -13.00
N ASN A 194 13.19 -12.48 -11.71
CA ASN A 194 14.23 -13.28 -11.04
C ASN A 194 13.86 -14.76 -10.95
N ILE A 195 12.61 -15.09 -10.63
CA ILE A 195 12.13 -16.48 -10.57
C ILE A 195 12.19 -17.15 -11.95
N ILE A 196 11.70 -16.46 -12.99
CA ILE A 196 11.70 -16.97 -14.37
C ILE A 196 13.14 -17.23 -14.84
N SER A 197 14.06 -16.31 -14.54
CA SER A 197 15.47 -16.45 -14.86
C SER A 197 16.12 -17.67 -14.20
N PHE A 198 15.59 -18.13 -13.05
CA PHE A 198 16.12 -19.30 -12.34
C PHE A 198 15.51 -20.62 -12.86
N ILE A 199 14.26 -20.61 -13.34
CA ILE A 199 13.52 -21.82 -13.75
C ILE A 199 13.91 -22.30 -15.16
N GLY A 200 14.39 -21.44 -16.05
CA GLY A 200 14.81 -21.86 -17.38
C GLY A 200 15.79 -20.92 -18.04
N GLU A 201 16.84 -21.48 -18.65
CA GLU A 201 17.94 -20.76 -19.32
C GLU A 201 17.50 -19.86 -20.50
N SER A 202 16.22 -19.91 -20.91
CA SER A 202 15.71 -19.15 -22.07
C SER A 202 14.31 -18.54 -21.92
N LYS A 203 13.68 -18.58 -20.74
CA LYS A 203 12.34 -17.98 -20.56
C LYS A 203 12.49 -16.51 -20.17
N ILE A 204 11.84 -15.62 -20.92
CA ILE A 204 11.75 -14.18 -20.63
C ILE A 204 10.39 -13.91 -19.99
N ILE A 205 10.31 -12.94 -19.08
CA ILE A 205 9.02 -12.44 -18.62
C ILE A 205 8.20 -11.92 -19.81
N THR A 206 7.04 -12.53 -20.03
CA THR A 206 6.16 -12.17 -21.14
C THR A 206 5.29 -10.95 -20.79
N GLU A 207 4.79 -10.26 -21.81
CA GLU A 207 3.77 -9.22 -21.62
C GLU A 207 2.56 -9.77 -20.85
N ASN A 208 2.13 -11.02 -21.14
CA ASN A 208 1.00 -11.66 -20.45
C ASN A 208 1.23 -11.81 -18.93
N ILE A 209 2.41 -12.24 -18.49
CA ILE A 209 2.74 -12.35 -17.05
C ILE A 209 2.74 -10.97 -16.40
N THR A 210 3.32 -9.98 -17.09
CA THR A 210 3.43 -8.61 -16.58
C THR A 210 2.04 -7.97 -16.43
N GLU A 211 1.17 -8.15 -17.42
CA GLU A 211 -0.21 -7.70 -17.38
C GLU A 211 -0.99 -8.37 -16.25
N ALA A 212 -0.90 -9.70 -16.12
CA ALA A 212 -1.59 -10.41 -15.05
C ALA A 212 -1.13 -9.96 -13.66
N ILE A 213 0.19 -9.77 -13.46
CA ILE A 213 0.71 -9.23 -12.19
C ILE A 213 0.18 -7.81 -11.96
N PHE A 214 0.12 -6.97 -12.99
CA PHE A 214 -0.41 -5.61 -12.88
C PHE A 214 -1.88 -5.61 -12.48
N ASP A 215 -2.71 -6.40 -13.14
CA ASP A 215 -4.17 -6.48 -12.93
C ASP A 215 -4.51 -7.01 -11.54
N LEU A 216 -3.92 -8.14 -11.17
CA LEU A 216 -4.10 -8.69 -9.83
C LEU A 216 -3.56 -7.75 -8.76
N SER A 217 -2.48 -7.03 -9.07
CA SER A 217 -1.95 -6.01 -8.17
C SER A 217 -2.86 -4.80 -8.06
N CYS A 218 -3.76 -4.54 -9.00
CA CYS A 218 -4.75 -3.47 -8.99
C CYS A 218 -6.13 -3.93 -8.49
N ASP A 219 -6.26 -5.19 -8.07
CA ASP A 219 -7.52 -5.81 -7.65
C ASP A 219 -8.53 -5.98 -8.80
N ASP A 220 -8.02 -6.04 -10.04
CA ASP A 220 -8.75 -6.30 -11.29
C ASP A 220 -8.74 -7.80 -11.65
N GLU A 221 -9.66 -8.22 -12.51
CA GLU A 221 -9.69 -9.58 -13.07
C GLU A 221 -8.61 -9.77 -14.14
N ILE A 222 -8.07 -10.99 -14.25
CA ILE A 222 -7.07 -11.31 -15.27
C ILE A 222 -7.74 -11.31 -16.65
N GLY A 223 -7.40 -10.34 -17.49
CA GLY A 223 -7.87 -10.29 -18.88
C GLY A 223 -7.12 -11.22 -19.83
N THR A 224 -5.97 -11.75 -19.42
CA THR A 224 -5.04 -12.52 -20.27
C THR A 224 -5.06 -14.02 -19.99
N GLN A 225 -4.99 -14.83 -21.05
CA GLN A 225 -4.90 -16.28 -20.91
C GLN A 225 -3.46 -16.68 -20.55
N LEU A 226 -3.29 -17.32 -19.39
CA LEU A 226 -2.02 -17.79 -18.86
C LEU A 226 -1.91 -19.32 -18.94
N ILE A 227 -0.71 -19.80 -19.27
CA ILE A 227 -0.37 -21.23 -19.18
C ILE A 227 -0.15 -21.60 -17.70
N GLU A 228 -0.31 -22.87 -17.33
CA GLU A 228 -0.18 -23.36 -15.95
C GLU A 228 1.10 -22.89 -15.23
N GLU A 229 2.26 -22.99 -15.88
CA GLU A 229 3.52 -22.51 -15.31
C GLU A 229 3.52 -21.00 -15.03
N GLN A 230 2.92 -20.21 -15.93
CA GLN A 230 2.81 -18.75 -15.79
C GLN A 230 1.88 -18.41 -14.63
N ASN A 231 0.77 -19.13 -14.51
CA ASN A 231 -0.16 -19.02 -13.38
C ASN A 231 0.53 -19.31 -12.04
N CYS A 232 1.37 -20.35 -11.96
CA CYS A 232 2.13 -20.65 -10.74
C CYS A 232 3.04 -19.49 -10.32
N ILE A 233 3.75 -18.88 -11.28
CA ILE A 233 4.65 -17.75 -11.02
C ILE A 233 3.85 -16.52 -10.56
N VAL A 234 2.74 -16.21 -11.26
CA VAL A 234 1.86 -15.10 -10.91
C VAL A 234 1.28 -15.28 -9.50
N LYS A 235 0.79 -16.48 -9.16
CA LYS A 235 0.28 -16.80 -7.80
C LYS A 235 1.38 -16.71 -6.73
N MET A 236 2.63 -17.04 -7.07
CA MET A 236 3.75 -16.93 -6.14
C MET A 236 4.10 -15.47 -5.80
N VAL A 237 4.09 -14.57 -6.79
CA VAL A 237 4.43 -13.14 -6.57
C VAL A 237 3.23 -12.29 -6.16
N VAL A 238 2.00 -12.77 -6.42
CA VAL A 238 0.74 -12.16 -5.98
C VAL A 238 -0.07 -13.17 -5.14
N PRO A 239 0.36 -13.46 -3.89
CA PRO A 239 -0.19 -14.57 -3.11
C PRO A 239 -1.57 -14.31 -2.49
N TYR A 240 -1.98 -13.05 -2.37
CA TYR A 240 -3.21 -12.63 -1.68
C TYR A 240 -4.30 -12.12 -2.62
N TRP A 241 -4.26 -12.48 -3.91
CA TRP A 241 -5.44 -12.29 -4.73
C TRP A 241 -6.55 -13.22 -4.24
N THR A 242 -7.69 -12.64 -3.92
CA THR A 242 -8.85 -13.40 -3.45
C THR A 242 -9.58 -13.95 -4.67
N GLU A 243 -9.59 -15.27 -4.82
CA GLU A 243 -10.58 -15.97 -5.66
C GLU A 243 -11.97 -15.66 -5.07
N GLY A 244 -12.59 -14.53 -5.44
CA GLY A 244 -13.91 -14.17 -4.93
C GLY A 244 -14.21 -12.67 -4.85
N LYS A 245 -14.38 -12.04 -6.02
CA LYS A 245 -15.41 -11.00 -6.17
C LYS A 245 -16.41 -11.48 -7.22
N THR A 246 -17.24 -12.44 -6.83
CA THR A 246 -18.55 -12.67 -7.45
C THR A 246 -19.57 -11.70 -6.88
#